data_AF-A0A7J8IZK1-F1
#
_entry.id   AF-A0A7J8IZK1-F1
#
_cell.length_a   1.000
_cell.length_b   1.000
_cell.length_c   1.000
_cell.angle_alpha   90.00
_cell.angle_beta   90.00
_cell.angle_gamma   90.00
#
_symmetry.space_group_name_H-M   'P 1'
#
loop_
_entity.id
_entity.type
_entity.pdbx_description
1 polymer ?
#
loop_
_entity_poly.entity_id
_entity_poly.type
_entity_poly.pdbx_seq_one_letter_code
_entity_poly.pdbx_strand_id
1 'polypeptide(L)'
;MLESILLAATLYSLKVTQDATPGSALDKITASLCDLKSRLDSRTCMTPAAFAESMKLREDTHHLVNYIPQASTDSLFEGTWYLVRVDEKHRRTYARRPSLKASALDEGVGLVHPSTAAEHIPSPAKKMPRLPGTAAEPEAAVISNGEH
;
A
#
# COMPACT_ATOMS: atom_id res chain seq x y z
N MET A 1 -25.09 -17.18 21.74
CA MET A 1 -24.49 -17.20 20.39
C MET A 1 -23.00 -17.01 20.58
N LEU A 2 -22.22 -18.08 20.42
CA LEU A 2 -20.76 -18.01 20.51
C LEU A 2 -20.28 -17.73 19.09
N GLU A 3 -20.02 -16.46 18.76
CA GLU A 3 -19.38 -16.11 17.50
C GLU A 3 -17.97 -16.69 17.51
N SER A 4 -17.74 -17.68 16.65
CA SER A 4 -16.45 -18.29 16.41
C SER A 4 -15.44 -17.22 15.98
N ILE A 5 -14.51 -16.89 16.87
CA ILE A 5 -13.34 -16.09 16.51
C ILE A 5 -12.46 -16.98 15.63
N LEU A 6 -12.40 -16.68 14.33
CA LEU A 6 -11.48 -17.35 13.41
C LEU A 6 -10.11 -16.65 13.48
N LEU A 7 -9.13 -17.34 14.06
CA LEU A 7 -7.71 -17.01 14.04
C LEU A 7 -7.07 -17.60 12.76
N ALA A 8 -6.25 -16.82 12.05
CA ALA A 8 -5.43 -17.29 10.93
C ALA A 8 -3.93 -17.15 11.27
N ALA A 9 -3.17 -18.24 11.10
CA ALA A 9 -1.71 -18.25 11.24
C ALA A 9 -1.08 -19.20 10.20
N THR A 10 0.14 -18.90 9.74
CA THR A 10 0.87 -19.74 8.77
C THR A 10 2.37 -19.71 9.07
N LEU A 11 2.99 -20.89 9.13
CA LEU A 11 4.44 -21.06 9.16
C LEU A 11 4.88 -21.62 7.80
N TYR A 12 5.88 -21.00 7.18
CA TYR A 12 6.46 -21.43 5.92
C TYR A 12 8.00 -21.37 6.01
N SER A 13 8.69 -21.89 4.99
CA SER A 13 10.14 -21.82 4.88
C SER A 13 10.56 -21.25 3.53
N LEU A 14 11.73 -20.63 3.49
CA LEU A 14 12.36 -20.12 2.28
C LEU A 14 13.74 -20.78 2.15
N LYS A 15 14.14 -21.15 0.93
CA LYS A 15 15.50 -21.62 0.63
C LYS A 15 16.25 -20.51 -0.07
N VAL A 16 17.36 -20.07 0.52
CA VAL A 16 18.21 -19.04 -0.05
C VAL A 16 19.14 -19.66 -1.09
N THR A 17 19.40 -18.94 -2.18
CA THR A 17 20.39 -19.34 -3.19
C THR A 17 21.79 -19.43 -2.59
N GLN A 18 22.62 -20.32 -3.11
CA GLN A 18 24.04 -20.42 -2.72
C GLN A 18 24.93 -19.45 -3.51
N ASP A 19 24.40 -18.81 -4.56
CA ASP A 19 25.14 -17.85 -5.36
C ASP A 19 25.27 -16.50 -4.63
N ALA A 20 26.39 -16.34 -3.92
CA ALA A 20 26.80 -15.11 -3.25
C ALA A 20 27.86 -14.33 -4.03
N THR A 21 27.98 -14.55 -5.35
CA THR A 21 28.95 -13.81 -6.17
C THR A 21 28.56 -12.33 -6.28
N PRO A 22 29.53 -11.40 -6.47
CA PRO A 22 29.22 -9.99 -6.65
C PRO A 22 28.25 -9.75 -7.82
N GLY A 23 27.19 -8.98 -7.59
CA GLY A 23 26.15 -8.70 -8.57
C GLY A 23 25.09 -9.80 -8.72
N SER A 24 25.19 -10.91 -7.98
CA SER A 24 24.13 -11.92 -7.90
C SER A 24 22.85 -11.33 -7.29
N ALA A 25 21.74 -12.07 -7.39
CA ALA A 25 20.49 -11.65 -6.78
C ALA A 25 20.60 -11.52 -5.25
N LEU A 26 21.37 -12.41 -4.60
CA LEU A 26 21.59 -12.39 -3.15
C LEU A 26 22.47 -11.20 -2.72
N ASP A 27 23.50 -10.89 -3.50
CA ASP A 27 24.35 -9.72 -3.25
C ASP A 27 23.53 -8.43 -3.37
N LYS A 28 22.75 -8.28 -4.44
CA LYS A 28 21.90 -7.09 -4.68
C LYS A 28 20.89 -6.84 -3.57
N ILE A 29 20.17 -7.88 -3.10
CA ILE A 29 19.18 -7.69 -2.03
C ILE A 29 19.86 -7.33 -0.69
N THR A 30 20.97 -8.01 -0.36
CA THR A 30 21.75 -7.71 0.84
C THR A 30 22.31 -6.29 0.80
N ALA A 31 22.91 -5.89 -0.31
CA ALA A 31 23.43 -4.55 -0.53
C ALA A 31 22.33 -3.48 -0.48
N SER A 32 21.12 -3.77 -0.97
CA SER A 32 20.00 -2.82 -0.93
C SER A 32 19.50 -2.49 0.48
N LEU A 33 19.89 -3.28 1.49
CA LEU A 33 19.51 -3.14 2.89
C LEU A 33 20.70 -2.82 3.81
N CYS A 34 21.91 -2.70 3.27
CA CYS A 34 23.12 -2.51 4.08
C CYS A 34 23.12 -1.17 4.85
N ASP A 35 22.36 -0.18 4.36
CA ASP A 35 22.21 1.16 4.96
C ASP A 35 21.07 1.25 5.99
N LEU A 36 20.39 0.13 6.30
CA LEU A 36 19.18 0.12 7.13
C LEU A 36 19.41 0.74 8.50
N LYS A 37 20.54 0.46 9.14
CA LYS A 37 20.87 1.03 10.45
C LYS A 37 21.01 2.55 10.38
N SER A 38 21.78 3.06 9.40
CA SER A 38 21.95 4.50 9.19
C SER A 38 20.62 5.20 8.91
N ARG A 39 19.73 4.58 8.14
CA ARG A 39 18.37 5.10 7.89
C ARG A 39 17.54 5.18 9.17
N LEU A 40 17.59 4.16 10.01
CA LEU A 40 16.87 4.14 11.28
C LEU A 40 17.41 5.19 12.26
N ASP A 41 18.73 5.36 12.31
CA ASP A 41 19.42 6.33 13.17
C ASP A 41 19.21 7.78 12.68
N SER A 42 18.89 8.00 11.40
CA SER A 42 18.54 9.32 10.84
C SER A 42 17.15 9.84 11.20
N ARG A 43 16.32 9.03 11.87
CA ARG A 43 14.97 9.44 12.29
C ARG A 43 15.03 10.45 13.43
N THR A 44 14.06 11.37 13.45
CA THR A 44 13.91 12.32 14.55
C THR A 44 13.13 11.69 15.71
N CYS A 45 13.72 11.69 16.89
CA CYS A 45 13.01 11.31 18.12
C CYS A 45 12.00 12.40 18.51
N MET A 46 10.77 12.00 18.81
CA MET A 46 9.71 12.91 19.29
C MET A 46 9.50 12.71 20.78
N THR A 47 9.16 13.78 21.50
CA THR A 47 8.78 13.67 22.91
C THR A 47 7.45 12.93 23.04
N PRO A 48 7.20 12.22 24.16
CA PRO A 48 5.93 11.54 24.38
C PRO A 48 4.71 12.46 24.28
N ALA A 49 4.83 13.70 24.78
CA ALA A 49 3.76 14.70 24.69
C ALA A 49 3.45 15.10 23.23
N ALA A 50 4.46 15.43 22.43
CA ALA A 50 4.26 15.78 21.02
C ALA A 50 3.67 14.61 20.21
N PHE A 51 4.06 13.38 20.54
CA PHE A 51 3.48 12.18 19.97
C PHE A 51 2.00 12.01 20.35
N ALA A 52 1.64 12.21 21.62
CA ALA A 52 0.25 12.13 22.09
C ALA A 52 -0.65 13.16 21.38
N GLU A 53 -0.20 14.41 21.24
CA GLU A 53 -0.91 15.44 20.46
C GLU A 53 -1.10 15.02 19.00
N SER A 54 -0.07 14.44 18.38
CA SER A 54 -0.15 13.94 17.00
C SER A 54 -1.16 12.80 16.85
N MET A 55 -1.27 11.94 17.87
CA MET A 55 -2.27 10.86 17.91
C MET A 55 -3.67 11.41 18.12
N LYS A 56 -3.84 12.44 18.98
CA LYS A 56 -5.12 13.10 19.19
C LYS A 56 -5.63 13.77 17.90
N LEU A 57 -4.76 14.50 17.21
CA LEU A 57 -5.06 15.07 15.90
C LEU A 57 -5.52 14.02 14.89
N ARG A 58 -4.90 12.83 14.89
CA ARG A 58 -5.31 11.73 14.00
C ARG A 58 -6.72 11.23 14.31
N GLU A 59 -7.06 11.08 15.58
CA GLU A 59 -8.42 10.71 16.01
C GLU A 59 -9.44 11.75 15.53
N ASP A 60 -9.17 13.03 15.83
CA ASP A 60 -10.10 14.13 15.55
C ASP A 60 -10.29 14.36 14.05
N THR A 61 -9.26 14.09 13.23
CA THR A 61 -9.28 14.33 11.78
C THR A 61 -9.67 13.10 10.95
N HIS A 62 -9.83 11.92 11.55
CA HIS A 62 -9.99 10.64 10.84
C HIS A 62 -11.16 10.61 9.83
N HIS A 63 -12.27 11.27 10.16
CA HIS A 63 -13.49 11.31 9.34
C HIS A 63 -13.75 12.67 8.67
N LEU A 64 -12.83 13.62 8.79
CA LEU A 64 -13.05 14.95 8.22
C LEU A 64 -12.92 14.93 6.69
N VAL A 65 -13.82 15.67 6.04
CA VAL A 65 -13.76 16.04 4.63
C VAL A 65 -13.30 17.48 4.48
N ASN A 66 -12.92 17.87 3.26
CA ASN A 66 -12.46 19.23 2.98
C ASN A 66 -11.26 19.67 3.88
N TYR A 67 -10.40 18.72 4.22
CA TYR A 67 -9.29 18.90 5.16
C TYR A 67 -7.94 19.00 4.44
N ILE A 68 -7.08 19.89 4.95
CA ILE A 68 -5.68 20.03 4.52
C ILE A 68 -4.80 19.66 5.72
N PRO A 69 -3.97 18.61 5.63
CA PRO A 69 -3.04 18.23 6.70
C PRO A 69 -2.11 19.37 7.11
N GLN A 70 -1.93 19.56 8.42
CA GLN A 70 -1.12 20.66 8.98
C GLN A 70 0.33 20.28 9.27
N ALA A 71 0.68 18.98 9.18
CA ALA A 71 2.05 18.52 9.46
C ALA A 71 3.03 19.00 8.39
N SER A 72 4.23 19.43 8.80
CA SER A 72 5.29 19.82 7.87
C SER A 72 5.73 18.64 7.00
N THR A 73 5.96 18.93 5.72
CA THR A 73 6.49 17.98 4.73
C THR A 73 8.02 17.95 4.73
N ASP A 74 8.68 18.89 5.40
CA ASP A 74 10.14 19.04 5.39
C ASP A 74 10.84 17.87 6.10
N SER A 75 10.21 17.36 7.16
CA SER A 75 10.69 16.23 7.96
C SER A 75 10.47 14.87 7.29
N LEU A 76 9.77 14.80 6.15
CA LEU A 76 9.61 13.56 5.41
C LEU A 76 10.91 13.22 4.69
N PHE A 77 11.20 11.93 4.53
CA PHE A 77 12.33 11.50 3.72
C PHE A 77 12.13 11.85 2.25
N GLU A 78 13.23 12.05 1.54
CA GLU A 78 13.22 12.27 0.09
C GLU A 78 12.41 11.21 -0.67
N GLY A 79 11.64 11.64 -1.66
CA GLY A 79 10.82 10.75 -2.48
C GLY A 79 9.57 10.18 -1.78
N THR A 80 9.30 10.56 -0.52
CA THR A 80 8.08 10.16 0.21
C THR A 80 6.85 10.82 -0.39
N TRP A 81 5.81 10.02 -0.67
CA TRP A 81 4.49 10.53 -1.02
C TRP A 81 3.74 10.94 0.25
N TYR A 82 3.03 12.07 0.19
CA TYR A 82 2.26 12.59 1.31
C TYR A 82 0.90 13.12 0.87
N LEU A 83 -0.05 13.15 1.80
CA LEU A 83 -1.41 13.64 1.59
C LEU A 83 -1.39 15.17 1.55
N VAL A 84 -1.89 15.74 0.46
CA VAL A 84 -2.02 17.19 0.26
C VAL A 84 -3.38 17.68 0.75
N ARG A 85 -4.45 16.95 0.42
CA ARG A 85 -5.83 17.36 0.70
C ARG A 85 -6.79 16.18 0.63
N VAL A 86 -7.80 16.22 1.48
CA VAL A 86 -9.05 15.45 1.34
C VAL A 86 -10.13 16.45 0.95
N ASP A 87 -10.82 16.25 -0.18
CA ASP A 87 -11.89 17.16 -0.58
C ASP A 87 -13.26 16.78 0.02
N GLU A 88 -14.29 17.54 -0.33
CA GLU A 88 -15.68 17.35 0.13
C GLU A 88 -16.27 15.98 -0.28
N LYS A 89 -15.73 15.37 -1.34
CA LYS A 89 -16.16 14.07 -1.87
C LYS A 89 -15.26 12.92 -1.41
N HIS A 90 -14.46 13.15 -0.36
CA HIS A 90 -13.49 12.18 0.18
C HIS A 90 -12.36 11.80 -0.79
N ARG A 91 -12.17 12.53 -1.89
CA ARG A 91 -11.06 12.27 -2.82
C ARG A 91 -9.77 12.79 -2.19
N ARG A 92 -8.71 12.01 -2.28
CA ARG A 92 -7.41 12.30 -1.67
C ARG A 92 -6.41 12.68 -2.74
N THR A 93 -5.81 13.86 -2.61
CA THR A 93 -4.72 14.32 -3.47
C THR A 93 -3.39 14.09 -2.77
N TYR A 94 -2.41 13.57 -3.51
CA TYR A 94 -1.08 13.30 -3.00
C TYR A 94 -0.02 14.05 -3.81
N ALA A 95 1.08 14.40 -3.15
CA ALA A 95 2.28 14.93 -3.79
C ALA A 95 3.49 14.15 -3.28
N ARG A 96 4.63 14.31 -3.96
CA ARG A 96 5.87 13.62 -3.63
C ARG A 96 6.93 14.64 -3.23
N ARG A 97 7.58 14.42 -2.08
CA ARG A 97 8.74 15.22 -1.69
C ARG A 97 9.84 15.03 -2.75
N PRO A 98 10.52 16.09 -3.20
CA PRO A 98 11.62 15.96 -4.15
C PRO A 98 12.65 14.92 -3.67
N SER A 99 13.21 14.17 -4.61
CA SER A 99 14.31 13.25 -4.36
C SER A 99 15.48 13.62 -5.23
N LEU A 100 16.68 13.74 -4.64
CA LEU A 100 17.90 14.14 -5.35
C LEU A 100 18.28 13.20 -6.52
N LYS A 101 17.75 11.95 -6.52
CA LYS A 101 18.00 10.95 -7.56
C LYS A 101 17.05 11.03 -8.76
N ALA A 102 15.96 11.78 -8.68
CA ALA A 102 14.95 11.84 -9.76
C ALA A 102 15.37 12.77 -10.91
N SER A 103 16.21 13.77 -10.64
CA SER A 103 16.72 14.69 -11.68
C SER A 103 17.77 14.07 -12.62
N ALA A 104 18.19 12.83 -12.38
CA ALA A 104 19.15 12.12 -13.24
C ALA A 104 18.48 11.11 -14.21
N LEU A 105 17.17 10.88 -14.10
CA LEU A 105 16.41 9.97 -14.97
C LEU A 105 15.30 10.69 -15.76
N ASP A 106 15.22 12.01 -15.65
CA ASP A 106 14.21 12.85 -16.29
C ASP A 106 14.87 13.90 -17.21
N GLU A 107 15.62 13.45 -18.21
CA GLU A 107 15.60 14.16 -19.50
C GLU A 107 14.42 13.58 -20.29
N GLY A 108 13.19 14.01 -19.99
CA GLY A 108 12.06 13.42 -20.71
C GLY A 108 10.64 13.86 -20.42
N VAL A 109 10.31 14.65 -19.38
CA VAL A 109 8.92 15.11 -19.23
C VAL A 109 8.85 16.57 -18.77
N GLY A 110 8.61 17.45 -19.73
CA GLY A 110 8.37 18.88 -19.50
C GLY A 110 7.12 19.15 -18.64
N LEU A 111 7.19 20.28 -17.93
CA LEU A 111 6.10 20.93 -17.19
C LEU A 111 4.73 20.76 -17.86
N VAL A 112 3.77 20.18 -17.15
CA VAL A 112 2.35 20.30 -17.52
C VAL A 112 1.67 21.24 -16.53
N HIS A 113 1.48 22.48 -16.98
CA HIS A 113 0.56 23.44 -16.36
C HIS A 113 -0.88 22.91 -16.42
N PRO A 114 -1.75 23.28 -15.46
CA PRO A 114 -3.12 22.78 -15.42
C PRO A 114 -3.98 23.49 -16.46
N SER A 115 -4.44 22.76 -17.48
CA SER A 115 -5.59 23.15 -18.29
C SER A 115 -6.53 21.96 -18.48
N THR A 116 -7.71 22.12 -17.88
CA THR A 116 -9.03 21.61 -18.29
C THR A 116 -9.07 20.58 -19.42
N ALA A 117 -9.37 19.32 -19.07
CA ALA A 117 -10.19 18.43 -19.89
C ALA A 117 -10.74 17.29 -19.01
N ALA A 118 -12.05 17.08 -19.08
CA ALA A 118 -12.73 15.99 -18.40
C ALA A 118 -12.41 14.67 -19.11
N GLU A 119 -11.73 13.74 -18.42
CA GLU A 119 -11.74 12.33 -18.82
C GLU A 119 -12.01 11.43 -17.62
N HIS A 120 -13.19 10.83 -17.66
CA HIS A 120 -13.64 9.77 -16.77
C HIS A 120 -12.92 8.48 -17.17
N ILE A 121 -11.96 8.04 -16.37
CA ILE A 121 -11.33 6.73 -16.55
C ILE A 121 -12.27 5.67 -15.94
N PRO A 122 -12.88 4.76 -16.72
CA PRO A 122 -13.75 3.73 -16.17
C PRO A 122 -12.91 2.66 -15.47
N SER A 123 -13.40 2.23 -14.31
CA SER A 123 -12.78 1.16 -13.51
C SER A 123 -12.77 -0.18 -14.28
N PRO A 124 -11.67 -0.95 -14.29
CA PRO A 124 -11.63 -2.24 -14.98
C PRO A 124 -12.59 -3.24 -14.31
N ALA A 125 -13.54 -3.78 -15.09
CA ALA A 125 -14.44 -4.83 -14.65
C ALA A 125 -13.68 -6.13 -14.39
N LYS A 126 -13.86 -6.72 -13.19
CA LYS A 126 -13.42 -8.09 -12.88
C LYS A 126 -14.12 -9.09 -13.82
N LYS A 127 -13.39 -9.67 -14.77
CA LYS A 127 -13.69 -11.00 -15.31
C LYS A 127 -12.59 -11.96 -14.83
N MET A 128 -12.87 -12.70 -13.76
CA MET A 128 -12.06 -13.87 -13.38
C MET A 128 -12.50 -15.06 -14.26
N PRO A 129 -11.59 -15.72 -14.97
CA PRO A 129 -11.90 -16.97 -15.68
C PRO A 129 -12.25 -18.08 -14.67
N ARG A 130 -13.42 -18.71 -14.82
CA ARG A 130 -13.77 -19.94 -14.09
C ARG A 130 -12.97 -21.11 -14.70
N LEU A 131 -12.39 -21.94 -13.84
CA LEU A 131 -11.75 -23.20 -14.25
C LEU A 131 -12.80 -24.16 -14.86
N PRO A 132 -12.49 -24.95 -15.89
CA PRO A 132 -13.43 -25.91 -16.46
C PRO A 132 -13.68 -27.06 -15.48
N GLY A 133 -14.95 -27.31 -15.15
CA GLY A 133 -15.37 -28.53 -14.47
C GLY A 133 -15.55 -29.66 -15.49
N THR A 134 -14.82 -30.76 -15.29
CA THR A 134 -14.96 -31.98 -16.08
C THR A 134 -16.33 -32.62 -15.82
N ALA A 135 -17.12 -32.79 -16.87
CA ALA A 135 -18.39 -33.51 -16.84
C ALA A 135 -18.13 -35.03 -16.90
N ALA A 136 -18.70 -35.76 -15.96
CA ALA A 136 -19.08 -37.16 -16.14
C ALA A 136 -20.55 -37.29 -15.73
N GLU A 137 -21.30 -37.96 -16.59
CA GLU A 137 -22.76 -38.01 -16.72
C GLU A 137 -23.45 -38.96 -15.70
N PRO A 138 -24.80 -39.06 -15.70
CA PRO A 138 -25.63 -39.05 -14.49
C PRO A 138 -25.98 -40.43 -13.94
N GLU A 139 -26.22 -40.51 -12.63
CA GLU A 139 -26.95 -41.63 -12.02
C GLU A 139 -28.04 -41.09 -11.08
N ALA A 140 -29.26 -41.55 -11.30
CA ALA A 140 -30.47 -41.12 -10.62
C ALA A 140 -30.64 -41.85 -9.28
N ALA A 141 -30.98 -41.11 -8.21
CA ALA A 141 -31.58 -41.69 -7.01
C ALA A 141 -32.41 -40.66 -6.21
N VAL A 142 -33.73 -40.72 -6.44
CA VAL A 142 -34.84 -40.71 -5.48
C VAL A 142 -34.72 -39.88 -4.17
N ILE A 143 -35.56 -38.85 -4.13
CA ILE A 143 -36.24 -38.17 -3.00
C ILE A 143 -36.34 -38.89 -1.64
N SER A 144 -36.08 -38.14 -0.55
CA SER A 144 -36.88 -38.21 0.69
C SER A 144 -36.69 -36.93 1.53
N ASN A 145 -37.77 -36.20 1.77
CA ASN A 145 -37.82 -35.07 2.72
C ASN A 145 -38.09 -35.62 4.12
N GLY A 146 -37.27 -35.24 5.10
CA GLY A 146 -37.52 -35.49 6.51
C GLY A 146 -37.27 -34.24 7.33
N GLU A 147 -38.35 -33.60 7.78
CA GLU A 147 -38.36 -32.59 8.84
C GLU A 147 -37.90 -33.22 10.17
N HIS A 148 -37.11 -32.46 10.94
CA HIS A 148 -37.28 -32.16 12.37
C HIS A 148 -36.30 -31.04 12.78
#